data_AF-A0A1J1AEI7-F1
#
_entry.id   AF-A0A1J1AEI7-F1
#
_cell.length_a   1.000
_cell.length_b   1.000
_cell.length_c   1.000
_cell.angle_alpha   90.00
_cell.angle_beta   90.00
_cell.angle_gamma   90.00
#
_symmetry.space_group_name_H-M   'P 1'
#
loop_
_entity.id
_entity.type
_entity.pdbx_description
1 polymer ?
#
loop_
_entity_poly.entity_id
_entity_poly.type
_entity_poly.pdbx_seq_one_letter_code
_entity_poly.pdbx_strand_id
1 'polypeptide(L)' 'MPDIECPECDRAIAMHELETRTVAKPEGFETSYRCPYCGADFEDVSDLL' A
#
# COMPACT_ATOMS: atom_id res chain seq x y z
N MET A 1 11.31 11.04 -6.44
CA MET A 1 10.88 9.75 -5.87
C MET A 1 9.40 9.67 -6.15
N PRO A 2 8.90 8.64 -6.85
CA PRO A 2 7.48 8.54 -7.13
C PRO A 2 6.72 8.47 -5.80
N ASP A 3 5.76 9.36 -5.65
CA ASP A 3 4.74 9.34 -4.61
C ASP A 3 3.55 8.51 -5.09
N ILE A 4 2.99 7.72 -4.18
CA ILE A 4 1.84 6.87 -4.43
C ILE A 4 0.61 7.54 -3.87
N GLU A 5 -0.39 7.73 -4.72
CA GLU A 5 -1.66 8.31 -4.30
C GLU A 5 -2.54 7.24 -3.66
N CYS A 6 -2.95 7.48 -2.41
CA CYS A 6 -3.84 6.59 -1.71
C CYS A 6 -5.24 6.63 -2.35
N PRO A 7 -5.80 5.51 -2.84
CA PRO A 7 -7.12 5.50 -3.47
C PRO A 7 -8.28 5.85 -2.51
N GLU A 8 -8.05 5.72 -1.20
CA GLU A 8 -9.09 5.94 -0.18
C GLU A 8 -9.12 7.38 0.37
N CYS A 9 -8.00 8.11 0.30
CA CYS A 9 -7.91 9.46 0.87
C CYS A 9 -7.23 10.48 -0.04
N ASP A 10 -6.91 10.09 -1.28
CA ASP A 10 -6.27 10.90 -2.32
C ASP A 10 -5.02 11.64 -1.82
N ARG A 11 -4.29 11.02 -0.87
CA ARG A 11 -3.04 11.57 -0.35
C ARG A 11 -1.86 10.94 -1.05
N ALA A 12 -0.92 11.79 -1.45
CA ALA A 12 0.43 11.38 -1.84
C ALA A 12 1.17 10.81 -0.63
N ILE A 13 1.59 9.55 -0.73
CA ILE A 13 2.40 8.83 0.24
C ILE A 13 3.73 8.53 -0.42
N ALA A 14 4.84 8.83 0.24
CA ALA A 14 6.12 8.44 -0.31
C ALA A 14 6.29 6.91 -0.23
N MET A 15 6.82 6.28 -1.28
CA MET A 15 6.99 4.82 -1.32
C MET A 15 7.81 4.23 -0.16
N HIS A 16 8.68 5.04 0.47
CA HIS A 16 9.45 4.63 1.65
C HIS A 16 8.68 4.76 2.98
N GLU A 17 7.56 5.48 3.00
CA GLU A 17 6.66 5.60 4.16
C GLU A 17 5.53 4.57 4.14
N LEU A 18 5.33 3.88 3.02
CA LEU A 18 4.34 2.82 2.88
C LEU A 18 4.72 1.62 3.73
N GLU A 19 3.83 1.24 4.65
CA GLU A 19 4.01 0.05 5.45
C GLU A 19 3.61 -1.17 4.61
N THR A 20 4.57 -2.05 4.34
CA THR A 20 4.30 -3.34 3.68
C THR A 20 3.87 -4.38 4.70
N ARG A 21 2.74 -5.02 4.43
CA ARG A 21 2.19 -6.08 5.26
C ARG A 21 2.05 -7.35 4.45
N THR A 22 2.95 -8.29 4.73
CA THR A 22 2.85 -9.65 4.19
C THR A 22 2.13 -10.55 5.18
N VAL A 23 1.07 -11.20 4.71
CA VAL A 23 0.29 -12.16 5.50
C VAL A 23 0.40 -13.54 4.83
N ALA A 24 0.79 -14.54 5.62
CA ALA A 24 0.74 -15.93 5.17
C ALA A 24 -0.72 -16.41 5.17
N LYS A 25 -1.21 -16.78 3.99
CA LYS A 25 -2.53 -17.36 3.76
C LYS A 25 -2.37 -18.85 3.40
N PRO A 26 -3.42 -19.67 3.53
CA PRO A 26 -3.37 -21.08 3.14
C PRO A 26 -3.01 -21.28 1.66
N GLU A 27 -3.31 -20.32 0.80
CA GLU A 27 -3.03 -20.36 -0.64
C GLU A 27 -1.66 -19.75 -1.02
N GLY A 28 -0.93 -19.16 -0.06
CA GLY A 28 0.38 -18.55 -0.31
C GLY A 28 0.68 -17.35 0.57
N PHE A 29 1.24 -16.31 -0.02
CA PHE A 29 1.55 -15.05 0.66
C PHE A 29 0.80 -13.92 -0.03
N GLU A 30 0.07 -13.13 0.76
CA GLU A 30 -0.53 -11.90 0.28
C GLU A 30 0.29 -10.74 0.81
N THR A 31 0.67 -9.83 -0.08
CA THR A 31 1.35 -8.59 0.28
C THR A 31 0.40 -7.44 0.02
N SER A 32 0.12 -6.67 1.08
CA SER A 32 -0.68 -5.46 1.02
C SER A 32 0.16 -4.28 1.51
N TYR A 33 -0.25 -3.09 1.15
CA TYR A 33 0.36 -1.83 1.50
C TYR A 33 -0.63 -1.03 2.33
N ARG A 34 -0.16 -0.46 3.44
CA ARG A 34 -0.99 0.32 4.33
C ARG A 34 -0.65 1.80 4.25
N CYS A 35 -1.68 2.62 4.05
CA CYS A 35 -1.58 4.07 4.14
C CYS A 35 -1.38 4.50 5.60
N PRO A 36 -0.30 5.25 5.93
CA PRO A 36 -0.08 5.74 7.30
C PRO A 36 -1.04 6.87 7.71
N TYR A 37 -1.73 7.50 6.76
CA TYR A 37 -2.63 8.63 7.04
C TYR A 37 -4.06 8.21 7.34
N CYS A 38 -4.68 7.41 6.47
CA CYS A 38 -6.05 6.92 6.65
C CYS A 38 -6.12 5.51 7.24
N GLY A 39 -5.02 4.76 7.22
CA GLY A 39 -4.95 3.39 7.71
C GLY A 39 -5.47 2.34 6.73
N ALA A 40 -5.86 2.74 5.52
CA ALA A 40 -6.36 1.85 4.47
C ALA A 40 -5.28 0.90 3.95
N ASP A 41 -5.67 -0.34 3.70
CA ASP A 41 -4.88 -1.37 3.05
C ASP A 41 -5.25 -1.50 1.57
N PHE A 42 -4.24 -1.67 0.71
CA PHE A 42 -4.40 -1.86 -0.72
C PHE A 42 -3.31 -2.80 -1.25
N GLU A 43 -3.65 -3.66 -2.20
CA GLU A 43 -2.76 -4.74 -2.66
C GLU A 43 -1.84 -4.33 -3.81
N ASP A 44 -2.20 -3.29 -4.55
CA ASP A 44 -1.47 -2.87 -5.75
C ASP A 44 -0.96 -1.42 -5.66
N VAL A 45 0.37 -1.29 -5.77
CA VAL A 45 1.10 -0.02 -5.90
C VAL A 45 1.70 0.15 -7.30
N SER A 46 1.67 -0.91 -8.11
CA SER A 46 2.33 -0.98 -9.41
C SER A 46 1.52 -0.24 -10.47
N ASP A 47 0.18 -0.26 -10.35
CA ASP A 47 -0.74 0.51 -11.19
C ASP A 47 -0.81 2.01 -10.81
N LEU A 48 -0.14 2.43 -9.73
CA LEU A 48 -0.15 3.81 -9.19
C LEU A 48 1.14 4.59 -9.49
N LEU A 49 1.96 4.12 -10.44
CA LEU A 49 3.33 4.61 -10.74
C LEU A 49 3.42 5.44 -12.03
#